data_AF-A0A843MK13-F1
#
_entry.id   AF-A0A843MK13-F1
#
_cell.length_a   1.000
_cell.length_b   1.000
_cell.length_c   1.000
_cell.angle_alpha   90.00
_cell.angle_beta   90.00
_cell.angle_gamma   90.00
#
_symmetry.space_group_name_H-M   'P 1'
#
loop_
_entity.id
_entity.type
_entity.pdbx_description
1 polymer ?
#
loop_
_entity_poly.entity_id
_entity_poly.type
_entity_poly.pdbx_seq_one_letter_code
_entity_poly.pdbx_strand_id
1 'polypeptide(L)'
;MKVIYSDGKTGECPKDEELHVIRHTAAHILAQAVKRLYPHASFAYGPATEKGFYYDVDLGDTKLSDTDLPAIEKEMQGIIKENLKIEPFILERDAAVQLMKERNEQYKSNISVTSQRMCR
;
A
#
# COMPACT_ATOMS: atom_id res chain seq x y z
N MET A 1 6.25 -1.95 18.03
CA MET A 1 5.94 -0.92 17.00
C MET A 1 4.69 -0.12 17.39
N LYS A 2 4.54 1.11 16.89
CA LYS A 2 3.25 1.84 16.99
C LYS A 2 2.44 1.58 15.73
N VAL A 3 1.30 0.93 15.88
CA VAL A 3 0.39 0.66 14.76
C VAL A 3 -0.76 1.64 14.85
N ILE A 4 -1.17 2.18 13.69
CA ILE A 4 -2.37 2.99 13.62
C ILE A 4 -3.54 2.06 13.29
N TYR A 5 -4.42 1.90 14.26
CA TYR A 5 -5.62 1.09 14.13
C TYR A 5 -6.69 1.86 13.36
N SER A 6 -7.72 1.14 12.90
CA SER A 6 -8.81 1.67 12.10
C SER A 6 -9.65 2.75 12.76
N ASP A 7 -9.52 2.88 14.07
CA ASP A 7 -10.13 3.89 14.92
C ASP A 7 -9.32 5.20 15.00
N GLY A 8 -8.19 5.30 14.27
CA GLY A 8 -7.24 6.41 14.37
C GLY A 8 -6.36 6.38 15.63
N LYS A 9 -6.54 5.38 16.50
CA LYS A 9 -5.74 5.21 17.71
C LYS A 9 -4.38 4.60 17.39
N THR A 10 -3.34 5.17 17.99
CA THR A 10 -2.00 4.58 18.00
C THR A 10 -1.90 3.64 19.19
N GLY A 11 -1.56 2.38 18.94
CA GLY A 11 -1.39 1.38 19.99
C GLY A 11 -0.19 0.48 19.73
N GLU A 12 0.20 -0.27 20.75
CA GLU A 12 1.19 -1.33 20.60
C GLU A 12 0.55 -2.52 19.87
N CYS A 13 1.28 -3.05 18.89
CA CYS A 13 0.86 -4.26 18.19
C CYS A 13 1.16 -5.49 19.06
N PRO A 14 0.26 -6.47 19.17
CA PRO A 14 0.63 -7.78 19.70
C PRO A 14 1.76 -8.37 18.85
N LYS A 15 2.71 -9.03 19.52
CA LYS A 15 3.96 -9.53 18.91
C LYS A 15 3.72 -10.49 17.73
N ASP A 16 2.59 -11.19 17.75
CA ASP A 16 2.15 -12.13 16.72
C ASP A 16 1.67 -11.43 15.43
N GLU A 17 1.05 -10.24 15.56
CA GLU A 17 0.59 -9.44 14.42
C GLU A 17 1.65 -8.47 13.90
N GLU A 18 2.74 -8.25 14.64
CA GLU A 18 3.79 -7.28 14.27
C GLU A 18 4.38 -7.57 12.89
N LEU A 19 4.68 -8.85 12.60
CA LEU A 19 5.17 -9.27 11.28
C LEU A 19 4.13 -9.07 10.18
N HIS A 20 2.86 -9.32 10.47
CA HIS A 20 1.77 -9.15 9.51
C HIS A 20 1.61 -7.68 9.13
N VAL A 21 1.66 -6.78 10.12
CA VAL A 21 1.53 -5.33 9.93
C VAL A 21 2.75 -4.75 9.18
N ILE A 22 3.96 -5.24 9.47
CA ILE A 22 5.16 -4.88 8.69
C ILE A 22 5.00 -5.31 7.23
N ARG A 23 4.60 -6.56 6.98
CA ARG A 23 4.42 -7.08 5.62
C ARG A 23 3.33 -6.35 4.85
N HIS A 24 2.25 -5.96 5.51
CA HIS A 24 1.21 -5.13 4.89
C HIS A 24 1.74 -3.74 4.53
N THR A 25 2.54 -3.13 5.41
CA THR A 25 3.18 -1.83 5.14
C THR A 25 4.20 -1.95 4.01
N ALA A 26 4.96 -3.04 3.95
CA ALA A 26 5.87 -3.33 2.85
C ALA A 26 5.14 -3.48 1.51
N ALA A 27 3.95 -4.09 1.50
CA ALA A 27 3.10 -4.15 0.31
C ALA A 27 2.68 -2.74 -0.17
N HIS A 28 2.36 -1.82 0.74
CA HIS A 28 2.07 -0.42 0.37
C HIS A 28 3.29 0.33 -0.16
N ILE A 29 4.46 0.12 0.45
CA ILE A 29 5.72 0.71 -0.02
C ILE A 29 6.04 0.21 -1.44
N LEU A 30 5.83 -1.09 -1.70
CA LEU A 30 5.97 -1.67 -3.04
C LEU A 30 5.01 -0.98 -4.03
N ALA A 31 3.74 -0.84 -3.68
CA ALA A 31 2.77 -0.18 -4.53
C ALA A 31 3.15 1.28 -4.83
N GLN A 32 3.66 2.01 -3.82
CA GLN A 32 4.12 3.38 -4.00
C GLN A 32 5.36 3.45 -4.90
N ALA A 33 6.34 2.56 -4.73
CA ALA A 33 7.52 2.47 -5.59
C ALA A 33 7.14 2.19 -7.05
N VAL A 34 6.22 1.23 -7.25
CA VAL A 34 5.71 0.89 -8.58
C VAL A 34 4.94 2.07 -9.19
N LYS A 35 4.12 2.80 -8.42
CA LYS A 35 3.42 3.99 -8.93
C LYS A 35 4.38 5.12 -9.34
N ARG A 36 5.53 5.26 -8.66
CA ARG A 36 6.56 6.25 -9.02
C ARG A 36 7.25 5.89 -10.34
N LEU A 37 7.57 4.62 -10.53
CA LEU A 37 8.22 4.13 -11.76
C LEU A 37 7.23 4.04 -12.93
N TYR A 38 6.00 3.58 -12.65
CA TYR A 38 4.94 3.36 -13.61
C TYR A 38 3.67 4.10 -13.16
N PRO A 39 3.50 5.38 -13.54
CA PRO A 39 2.36 6.19 -13.11
C PRO A 39 1.01 5.64 -13.59
N HIS A 40 1.01 4.89 -14.69
CA HIS A 40 -0.17 4.22 -15.24
C HIS A 40 -0.52 2.89 -14.55
N ALA A 41 0.31 2.43 -13.62
CA ALA A 41 0.06 1.18 -12.88
C ALA A 41 -1.25 1.27 -12.11
N SER A 42 -2.06 0.22 -12.26
CA SER A 42 -3.30 0.01 -11.54
C SER A 42 -3.12 -1.11 -10.51
N PHE A 43 -3.67 -0.93 -9.32
CA PHE A 43 -3.49 -1.84 -8.19
C PHE A 43 -4.82 -2.51 -7.86
N ALA A 44 -4.82 -3.84 -7.78
CA ALA A 44 -6.02 -4.63 -7.48
C ALA A 44 -6.04 -5.08 -6.01
N TYR A 45 -5.27 -6.11 -5.65
CA TYR A 45 -5.29 -6.72 -4.32
C TYR A 45 -3.86 -6.97 -3.81
N GLY A 46 -3.61 -6.70 -2.52
CA GLY A 46 -2.27 -6.79 -1.94
C GLY A 46 -2.28 -7.30 -0.50
N PRO A 47 -2.62 -8.59 -0.27
CA PRO A 47 -2.69 -9.14 1.08
C PRO A 47 -1.31 -9.51 1.61
N ALA A 48 -1.10 -9.29 2.90
CA ALA A 48 0.04 -9.86 3.61
C ALA A 48 -0.23 -11.34 3.91
N THR A 49 0.76 -12.20 3.69
CA THR A 49 0.69 -13.64 3.95
C THR A 49 1.59 -14.02 5.14
N GLU A 50 1.46 -15.24 5.64
CA GLU A 50 2.30 -15.76 6.75
C GLU A 50 3.78 -15.89 6.39
N LYS A 51 4.15 -15.88 5.10
CA LYS A 51 5.54 -15.98 4.64
C LYS A 51 6.05 -14.73 3.93
N GLY A 52 5.19 -13.77 3.60
CA GLY A 52 5.59 -12.57 2.88
C GLY A 52 4.39 -11.69 2.52
N PHE A 53 4.38 -11.16 1.31
CA PHE A 53 3.28 -10.38 0.76
C PHE A 53 3.33 -10.49 -0.77
N TYR A 54 2.20 -10.26 -1.42
CA TYR A 54 2.14 -10.08 -2.86
C TYR A 54 1.23 -8.90 -3.17
N TYR A 55 1.37 -8.36 -4.38
CA TYR A 55 0.52 -7.28 -4.87
C TYR A 55 0.18 -7.53 -6.33
N ASP A 56 -1.11 -7.56 -6.63
CA ASP A 56 -1.60 -7.63 -8.00
C ASP A 56 -1.54 -6.22 -8.62
N VAL A 57 -0.67 -6.08 -9.62
CA VAL A 57 -0.46 -4.85 -10.37
C VAL A 57 -0.78 -5.11 -11.84
N ASP A 58 -1.62 -4.24 -12.40
CA ASP A 58 -1.86 -4.14 -13.82
C ASP A 58 -1.03 -2.99 -14.39
N LEU A 59 -0.04 -3.33 -15.21
CA LEU A 59 0.88 -2.40 -15.86
C LEU A 59 0.50 -2.15 -17.34
N GLY A 60 -0.68 -2.61 -17.77
CA GLY A 60 -1.11 -2.55 -19.16
C GLY A 60 -0.17 -3.33 -20.08
N ASP A 61 0.44 -2.63 -21.05
CA ASP A 61 1.36 -3.22 -22.02
C ASP A 61 2.76 -3.52 -21.46
N THR A 62 3.10 -3.00 -20.27
CA THR A 62 4.42 -3.21 -19.68
C THR A 62 4.45 -4.51 -18.90
N LYS A 63 5.38 -5.40 -19.23
CA LYS A 63 5.65 -6.59 -18.44
C LYS A 63 6.83 -6.35 -17.52
N LEU A 64 6.66 -6.66 -16.24
CA LEU A 64 7.76 -6.71 -15.29
C LEU A 64 8.75 -7.80 -15.72
N SER A 65 10.01 -7.42 -15.83
CA SER A 65 11.11 -8.33 -16.05
C SER A 65 11.99 -8.41 -14.80
N ASP A 66 12.82 -9.44 -14.70
CA ASP A 66 13.74 -9.62 -13.58
C ASP A 66 14.72 -8.44 -13.42
N THR A 67 14.96 -7.70 -14.52
CA THR A 67 15.78 -6.49 -14.54
C THR A 67 15.12 -5.27 -13.91
N ASP A 68 13.79 -5.23 -13.77
CA ASP A 68 13.07 -4.11 -13.14
C ASP A 68 12.99 -4.25 -11.62
N LEU A 69 13.04 -5.49 -11.10
CA LEU A 69 13.03 -5.78 -9.66
C LEU A 69 14.07 -4.97 -8.86
N PRO A 70 15.37 -4.92 -9.25
CA PRO A 70 16.35 -4.13 -8.50
C PRO A 70 16.07 -2.62 -8.54
N ALA A 71 15.42 -2.10 -9.59
CA ALA A 71 15.02 -0.69 -9.65
C ALA A 71 13.88 -0.41 -8.65
N ILE A 72 12.89 -1.32 -8.58
CA ILE A 72 11.78 -1.24 -7.63
C ILE A 72 12.30 -1.32 -6.19
N GLU A 73 13.17 -2.28 -5.87
CA GLU A 73 13.77 -2.40 -4.54
C GLU A 73 14.54 -1.14 -4.13
N LYS A 74 15.28 -0.53 -5.07
CA LYS A 74 15.99 0.72 -4.81
C LYS A 74 15.04 1.87 -4.50
N GLU A 75 13.94 1.99 -5.23
CA GLU A 75 12.89 2.99 -4.92
C GLU A 75 12.21 2.72 -3.59
N MET A 76 11.91 1.45 -3.27
CA MET A 76 11.36 1.07 -1.96
C MET A 76 12.29 1.52 -0.82
N GLN A 77 13.60 1.28 -0.95
CA GLN A 77 14.58 1.77 0.03
C GLN A 77 14.64 3.30 0.10
N GLY A 78 14.46 4.00 -1.03
CA GLY A 78 14.33 5.45 -1.07
C GLY A 78 13.15 5.94 -0.24
N ILE A 79 11.97 5.37 -0.47
CA ILE A 79 10.73 5.71 0.25
C ILE A 79 10.87 5.43 1.76
N ILE A 80 11.50 4.31 2.14
CA ILE A 80 11.76 3.98 3.55
C ILE A 80 12.66 5.05 4.20
N LYS A 81 13.69 5.52 3.48
CA LYS A 81 14.59 6.58 3.97
C LYS A 81 13.92 7.94 4.07
N GLU A 82 12.95 8.24 3.19
CA GLU A 82 12.18 9.48 3.26
C GLU A 82 11.33 9.58 4.54
N ASN A 83 11.05 8.45 5.21
CA ASN A 83 10.26 8.40 6.45
C ASN A 83 8.96 9.22 6.34
N LEU A 84 8.25 9.06 5.23
CA LEU A 84 7.03 9.80 4.94
C LEU A 84 6.01 9.54 6.04
N LYS A 85 5.38 10.62 6.54
CA LYS A 85 4.32 10.50 7.54
C LYS A 85 3.11 9.83 6.90
N ILE A 86 2.74 8.68 7.44
CA ILE A 86 1.51 7.98 7.10
C ILE A 86 0.41 8.52 8.03
N GLU A 87 -0.51 9.30 7.46
CA GLU A 87 -1.67 9.82 8.17
C GLU A 87 -2.94 9.15 7.63
N PRO A 88 -3.61 8.29 8.42
CA PRO A 88 -4.89 7.77 8.02
C PRO A 88 -5.93 8.88 8.14
N PHE A 89 -6.74 9.00 7.10
CA PHE A 89 -7.89 9.89 7.08
C PHE A 89 -9.13 9.04 6.85
N ILE A 90 -10.21 9.38 7.54
CA ILE A 90 -11.50 8.70 7.41
C ILE A 90 -12.32 9.54 6.44
N LEU A 91 -12.70 8.94 5.31
CA LEU A 91 -13.67 9.53 4.40
C LEU A 91 -14.98 8.74 4.45
N GLU A 92 -16.07 9.47 4.31
CA GLU A 92 -17.36 8.90 3.97
C GLU A 92 -17.28 8.15 2.64
N ARG A 93 -18.07 7.08 2.50
CA ARG A 93 -18.01 6.17 1.36
C ARG A 93 -18.11 6.91 0.02
N ASP A 94 -19.03 7.87 -0.09
CA ASP A 94 -19.21 8.69 -1.30
C ASP A 94 -17.98 9.56 -1.64
N ALA A 95 -17.39 10.21 -0.63
CA ALA A 95 -16.18 11.02 -0.80
C ALA A 95 -14.98 10.14 -1.19
N ALA A 96 -14.88 8.93 -0.63
CA ALA A 96 -13.84 7.97 -0.98
C ALA A 96 -13.97 7.47 -2.43
N VAL A 97 -15.19 7.21 -2.89
CA VAL A 97 -15.47 6.83 -4.29
C VAL A 97 -15.13 7.98 -5.25
N GLN A 98 -15.45 9.23 -4.90
CA GLN A 98 -15.08 10.39 -5.72
C GLN A 98 -13.57 10.56 -5.82
N LEU A 99 -12.84 10.50 -4.70
CA LEU A 99 -11.39 10.62 -4.68
C LEU A 99 -10.71 9.52 -5.53
N MET A 100 -11.25 8.29 -5.48
CA MET A 100 -10.74 7.18 -6.30
C MET A 100 -11.02 7.36 -7.79
N LYS A 101 -12.18 7.92 -8.15
CA LYS A 101 -12.50 8.29 -9.53
C LYS A 101 -11.57 9.39 -10.05
N GLU A 102 -11.30 10.42 -9.24
CA GLU A 102 -10.36 11.49 -9.58
C GLU A 102 -8.93 10.97 -9.77
N ARG A 103 -8.50 10.00 -8.96
CA ARG A 103 -7.18 9.36 -9.08
C ARG A 103 -7.11 8.26 -10.15
N ASN A 104 -8.19 8.05 -10.92
CA ASN A 104 -8.30 7.03 -11.97
C ASN A 104 -8.01 5.59 -11.49
N GLU A 105 -8.18 5.30 -10.20
CA GLU A 105 -7.97 3.96 -9.65
C GLU A 105 -9.26 3.12 -9.76
N GLN A 106 -9.57 2.66 -10.98
CA GLN A 106 -10.83 1.98 -11.29
C GLN A 106 -11.09 0.74 -10.40
N TYR A 107 -10.05 -0.02 -10.07
CA TYR A 107 -10.16 -1.27 -9.30
C TYR A 107 -10.52 -1.06 -7.82
N LYS A 108 -10.23 0.11 -7.26
CA LYS A 108 -10.43 0.40 -5.83
C LYS A 108 -11.81 0.99 -5.52
N SER A 109 -12.54 1.44 -6.54
CA SER A 109 -13.86 2.07 -6.42
C SER A 109 -14.95 1.19 -5.76
N ASN A 110 -14.79 -0.13 -5.80
CA ASN A 110 -15.73 -1.10 -5.21
C ASN A 110 -15.33 -1.61 -3.82
N ILE A 111 -14.13 -1.28 -3.33
CA ILE A 111 -13.67 -1.69 -2.00
C ILE A 111 -14.03 -0.57 -1.01
N SER A 112 -14.82 -0.90 0.02
CA SER A 112 -15.04 -0.05 1.18
C SER A 112 -13.66 0.42 1.67
N VAL A 113 -13.33 1.70 1.50
CA VAL A 113 -12.01 2.27 1.84
C VAL A 113 -11.91 2.46 3.36
N THR A 114 -12.24 1.41 4.10
CA THR A 114 -12.29 1.41 5.55
C THR A 114 -10.98 0.85 6.03
N SER A 115 -10.00 1.76 6.15
CA SER A 115 -8.82 1.62 6.97
C SER A 115 -7.85 0.46 6.66
N GLN A 116 -6.69 0.82 6.13
CA GLN A 116 -5.54 -0.08 6.08
C GLN A 116 -4.66 0.18 7.30
N ARG A 117 -4.45 -0.85 8.13
CA ARG A 117 -3.53 -0.80 9.28
C ARG A 117 -2.11 -0.62 8.75
N MET A 118 -1.54 0.56 8.94
CA MET A 118 -0.17 0.84 8.52
C MET A 118 0.74 0.91 9.76
N CYS A 119 1.92 0.31 9.62
CA CYS A 119 2.96 0.35 10.63
C CYS A 119 3.68 1.70 10.60
N ARG A 120 4.03 2.21 11.78
CA ARG A 120 4.95 3.33 11.96
C ARG A 120 6.18 2.90 12.74
#